data_AF-A0A6V8LNF3-F1
#
_entry.id   AF-A0A6V8LNF3-F1
#
_cell.length_a   1.000
_cell.length_b   1.000
_cell.length_c   1.000
_cell.angle_alpha   90.00
_cell.angle_beta   90.00
_cell.angle_gamma   90.00
#
_symmetry.space_group_name_H-M   'P 1'
#
loop_
_entity.id
_entity.type
_entity.pdbx_description
1 polymer ?
#
loop_
_entity_poly.entity_id
_entity_poly.type
_entity_poly.pdbx_seq_one_letter_code
_entity_poly.pdbx_strand_id
1 'polypeptide(L)'
;MTIAVAGEPRTGPDAATLVARLAELAVNDELLVVFGSADRRPGVDAYAVLAGLRDCLPRHDLVVIHLRPSADVMEWRDGALLDELMECGALPIVITSARAAPEIAIRLSDLLHADRILTVL
;
A
#
# COMPACT_ATOMS: atom_id res chain seq x y z
N MET A 1 -2.08 -12.96 -5.40
CA MET A 1 -1.82 -11.66 -4.74
C MET A 1 -3.10 -10.92 -4.35
N THR A 2 -3.12 -10.30 -3.17
CA THR A 2 -4.17 -9.39 -2.69
C THR A 2 -3.70 -7.93 -2.77
N ILE A 3 -4.56 -7.02 -3.23
CA ILE A 3 -4.32 -5.57 -3.14
C ILE A 3 -5.19 -5.00 -2.01
N ALA A 4 -4.56 -4.38 -1.00
CA ALA A 4 -5.26 -3.66 0.07
C ALA A 4 -5.27 -2.16 -0.20
N VAL A 5 -6.45 -1.55 -0.24
CA VAL A 5 -6.64 -0.11 -0.34
C VAL A 5 -6.91 0.45 1.05
N ALA A 6 -6.01 1.30 1.52
CA ALA A 6 -6.09 1.94 2.84
C ALA A 6 -6.08 3.46 2.70
N GLY A 7 -6.76 4.16 3.61
CA GLY A 7 -6.71 5.61 3.73
C GLY A 7 -5.98 6.07 4.98
N GLU A 8 -5.80 7.38 5.12
CA GLU A 8 -5.30 7.96 6.37
C GLU A 8 -6.26 7.66 7.54
N PRO A 9 -5.74 7.06 8.64
CA PRO A 9 -6.53 6.84 9.84
C PRO A 9 -6.91 8.18 10.46
N ARG A 10 -8.15 8.30 10.94
CA ARG A 10 -8.65 9.55 11.54
C ARG A 10 -8.19 9.71 12.99
N THR A 11 -7.84 8.60 13.64
CA THR A 11 -7.41 8.54 15.03
C THR A 11 -6.28 7.52 15.23
N GLY A 12 -5.56 7.62 16.35
CA GLY A 12 -4.50 6.65 16.71
C GLY A 12 -5.01 5.19 16.83
N PRO A 13 -6.17 4.93 17.48
CA PRO A 13 -6.78 3.59 17.49
C PRO A 13 -7.11 3.05 16.10
N ASP A 14 -7.56 3.91 15.18
CA ASP A 14 -7.80 3.51 13.78
C ASP A 14 -6.49 3.11 13.11
N ALA A 15 -5.39 3.84 13.36
CA ALA A 15 -4.07 3.52 12.83
C ALA A 15 -3.56 2.16 13.34
N ALA A 16 -3.72 1.86 14.63
CA ALA A 16 -3.32 0.57 15.20
C ALA A 16 -4.14 -0.59 14.63
N THR A 17 -5.45 -0.39 14.43
CA THR A 17 -6.35 -1.38 13.84
C THR A 17 -5.99 -1.64 12.37
N LEU A 18 -5.71 -0.58 11.61
CA LEU A 18 -5.25 -0.67 10.23
C LEU A 18 -3.93 -1.43 10.13
N VAL A 19 -2.94 -1.09 10.97
CA VAL A 19 -1.65 -1.80 11.03
C VAL A 19 -1.84 -3.28 11.34
N ALA A 20 -2.64 -3.62 12.36
CA ALA A 20 -2.89 -5.01 12.73
C ALA A 20 -3.52 -5.79 11.58
N ARG A 21 -4.49 -5.19 10.88
CA ARG A 21 -5.17 -5.82 9.74
C ARG A 21 -4.26 -6.00 8.53
N LEU A 22 -3.45 -5.01 8.20
CA LEU A 22 -2.48 -5.10 7.10
C LEU A 22 -1.39 -6.12 7.42
N ALA A 23 -0.92 -6.20 8.67
CA ALA A 23 0.05 -7.20 9.10
C ALA A 23 -0.54 -8.62 9.04
N GLU A 24 -1.79 -8.81 9.48
CA GLU A 24 -2.51 -10.08 9.33
C GLU A 24 -2.58 -10.50 7.86
N LEU A 25 -2.94 -9.59 6.96
CA LEU A 25 -3.00 -9.87 5.53
C LEU A 25 -1.62 -10.24 4.96
N ALA A 26 -0.57 -9.48 5.29
CA ALA A 26 0.79 -9.73 4.78
C ALA A 26 1.37 -11.08 5.23
N VAL A 27 0.95 -11.58 6.39
CA VAL A 27 1.39 -12.90 6.89
C VAL A 27 0.69 -14.05 6.17
N ASN A 28 -0.55 -13.85 5.72
CA ASN A 28 -1.38 -14.92 5.15
C ASN A 28 -1.40 -14.93 3.62
N ASP A 29 -1.22 -13.77 2.99
CA ASP A 29 -1.30 -13.57 1.56
C ASP A 29 -0.13 -12.70 1.07
N GLU A 30 0.30 -12.92 -0.18
CA GLU A 30 1.13 -11.96 -0.91
C GLU A 30 0.34 -10.65 -1.08
N LEU A 31 0.84 -9.58 -0.49
CA LEU A 31 0.10 -8.34 -0.28
C LEU A 31 0.79 -7.15 -0.95
N LEU A 32 0.01 -6.34 -1.65
CA LEU A 32 0.37 -4.99 -2.07
C LEU A 32 -0.57 -3.99 -1.39
N VAL A 33 -0.03 -2.92 -0.81
CA VAL A 33 -0.84 -1.87 -0.16
C VAL A 33 -0.88 -0.62 -1.02
N VAL A 34 -2.08 -0.13 -1.36
CA VAL A 34 -2.30 1.19 -1.94
C VAL A 34 -2.83 2.11 -0.85
N PHE A 35 -1.98 3.04 -0.42
CA PHE A 35 -2.26 3.98 0.66
C PHE A 35 -2.62 5.36 0.11
N GLY A 36 -3.86 5.78 0.32
CA GLY A 36 -4.37 7.10 -0.02
C GLY A 36 -4.08 8.14 1.05
N SER A 37 -3.21 9.10 0.75
CA SER A 37 -2.82 10.20 1.63
C SER A 37 -3.46 11.53 1.20
N ALA A 38 -3.73 12.43 2.14
CA ALA A 38 -4.18 13.77 1.83
C ALA A 38 -3.00 14.60 1.26
N ASP A 39 -3.19 15.17 0.07
CA ASP A 39 -2.22 15.79 -0.85
C ASP A 39 -1.24 16.88 -0.32
N ARG A 40 -1.08 17.11 0.99
CA ARG A 40 -0.34 18.27 1.51
C ARG A 40 0.93 18.03 2.32
N ARG A 41 1.34 16.77 2.54
CA ARG A 41 2.70 16.30 2.87
C ARG A 41 2.56 14.87 3.42
N PRO A 42 3.47 13.93 3.09
CA PRO A 42 3.60 12.73 3.90
C PRO A 42 4.12 13.21 5.25
N GLY A 43 3.25 13.35 6.25
CA GLY A 43 3.65 14.14 7.40
C GLY A 43 2.66 14.07 8.54
N VAL A 44 2.32 12.85 8.94
CA VAL A 44 2.31 12.35 10.33
C VAL A 44 1.63 10.96 10.37
N ASP A 45 0.74 10.64 9.42
CA ASP A 45 -0.10 9.42 9.53
C ASP A 45 0.39 8.22 8.70
N ALA A 46 0.83 8.41 7.44
CA ALA A 46 1.41 7.31 6.65
C ALA A 46 2.68 6.73 7.29
N TYR A 47 3.52 7.59 7.88
CA TYR A 47 4.73 7.16 8.59
C TYR A 47 4.40 6.35 9.85
N ALA A 48 3.33 6.68 10.57
CA ALA A 48 2.90 5.91 11.73
C ALA A 48 2.43 4.50 11.35
N VAL A 49 1.69 4.38 10.24
CA VAL A 49 1.29 3.07 9.67
C VAL A 49 2.52 2.28 9.22
N LEU A 50 3.47 2.91 8.51
CA LEU A 50 4.71 2.28 8.07
C LEU A 50 5.57 1.80 9.25
N ALA A 51 5.71 2.62 10.29
CA ALA A 51 6.45 2.26 11.50
C ALA A 51 5.78 1.07 12.21
N GLY A 52 4.45 1.12 12.39
CA GLY A 52 3.71 0.01 13.00
C GLY A 52 3.82 -1.29 12.19
N LEU A 53 3.75 -1.21 10.86
CA LEU A 53 3.96 -2.37 10.00
C LEU A 53 5.37 -2.94 10.14
N ARG A 54 6.39 -2.09 10.23
CA ARG A 54 7.78 -2.52 10.45
C ARG A 54 7.96 -3.23 11.79
N ASP A 55 7.27 -2.75 12.82
CA ASP A 55 7.28 -3.38 14.14
C ASP A 55 6.55 -4.74 14.15
N CYS A 56 5.44 -4.85 13.42
CA CYS A 56 4.67 -6.10 13.31
C CYS A 56 5.31 -7.13 12.35
N LEU A 57 6.04 -6.66 11.34
CA LEU A 57 6.60 -7.48 10.26
C LEU A 57 8.12 -7.29 10.15
N PRO A 58 8.90 -7.56 11.23
CA PRO A 58 10.33 -7.25 11.27
C PRO A 58 11.19 -8.07 10.28
N ARG A 59 10.61 -9.10 9.66
CA ARG A 59 11.25 -9.95 8.66
C ARG A 59 10.80 -9.65 7.22
N HIS A 60 9.81 -8.78 7.03
CA HIS A 60 9.34 -8.41 5.69
C HIS A 60 10.09 -7.17 5.21
N ASP A 61 10.50 -7.19 3.94
CA ASP A 61 11.09 -6.04 3.29
C ASP A 61 9.98 -5.09 2.83
N LEU A 62 9.73 -4.05 3.65
CA LEU A 62 8.78 -2.99 3.34
C LEU A 62 9.37 -2.03 2.32
N VAL A 63 8.76 -1.94 1.13
CA VAL A 63 9.23 -1.06 0.05
C VAL A 63 8.18 0.00 -0.28
N VAL A 64 8.51 1.25 -0.01
CA VAL A 64 7.59 2.38 -0.19
C VAL A 64 7.80 3.05 -1.54
N ILE A 65 6.73 3.16 -2.32
CA ILE A 65 6.72 3.78 -3.64
C ILE A 65 5.74 4.95 -3.62
N HIS A 66 6.21 6.16 -3.94
CA HIS A 66 5.38 7.35 -3.98
C HIS A 66 4.95 7.67 -5.41
N LEU A 67 3.65 7.57 -5.70
CA LEU A 67 3.07 8.01 -6.96
C LEU A 67 2.68 9.48 -6.85
N ARG A 68 3.20 10.32 -7.75
CA ARG A 68 2.87 11.76 -7.78
C ARG A 68 1.55 11.99 -8.53
N PRO A 69 0.63 12.84 -8.02
CA PRO A 69 -0.66 13.13 -8.66
C PRO A 69 -0.56 13.76 -10.06
N SER A 70 0.60 14.31 -10.43
CA SER A 70 0.80 15.00 -11.71
C SER A 70 1.25 14.08 -12.86
N ALA A 71 1.30 12.77 -12.63
CA ALA A 71 1.58 11.79 -13.65
C ALA A 71 0.37 10.86 -13.76
N ASP A 72 -0.52 11.14 -14.70
CA ASP A 72 -1.65 10.26 -15.09
C ASP A 72 -1.19 8.87 -15.61
N VAL A 73 0.11 8.60 -15.54
CA VAL A 73 0.76 7.40 -16.01
C VAL A 73 1.61 6.87 -14.86
N MET A 74 1.09 5.87 -14.15
CA MET A 74 1.95 4.84 -13.57
C MET A 74 2.83 4.37 -14.73
N GLU A 75 4.09 4.80 -14.76
CA GLU A 75 4.99 4.40 -15.84
C GLU A 75 5.13 2.88 -15.75
N TRP A 76 5.10 2.20 -16.90
CA TRP A 76 5.15 0.74 -16.99
C TRP A 76 6.31 0.11 -16.20
N ARG A 77 7.34 0.91 -15.92
CA ARG A 77 8.48 0.59 -15.07
C ARG A 77 8.11 0.30 -13.61
N ASP A 78 7.10 0.98 -13.06
CA ASP A 78 6.67 0.78 -11.68
C ASP A 78 5.94 -0.57 -11.52
N GLY A 79 5.22 -1.01 -12.55
CA GLY A 79 4.55 -2.32 -12.55
C GLY A 79 5.51 -3.49 -12.56
N ALA A 80 6.51 -3.47 -13.44
CA ALA A 80 7.55 -4.50 -13.48
C ALA A 80 8.38 -4.53 -12.20
N LEU A 81 8.66 -3.36 -11.62
CA LEU A 81 9.33 -3.26 -10.31
C LEU A 81 8.47 -3.86 -9.19
N LEU A 82 7.17 -3.59 -9.18
CA LEU A 82 6.26 -4.16 -8.19
C LEU A 82 6.21 -5.69 -8.28
N ASP A 83 6.15 -6.23 -9.50
CA ASP A 83 6.19 -7.68 -9.75
C ASP A 83 7.49 -8.31 -9.21
N GLU A 84 8.66 -7.73 -9.55
CA GLU A 84 9.96 -8.19 -9.08
C GLU A 84 10.09 -8.11 -7.54
N LEU A 85 9.59 -7.04 -6.93
CA LEU A 85 9.59 -6.87 -5.48
C LEU A 85 8.78 -7.96 -4.78
N MET A 86 7.60 -8.30 -5.32
CA MET A 86 6.72 -9.32 -4.76
C MET A 86 7.30 -10.72 -4.96
N GLU A 87 7.90 -11.01 -6.12
CA GLU A 87 8.66 -12.25 -6.33
C GLU A 87 9.80 -12.42 -5.32
N CYS A 88 10.41 -11.32 -4.86
CA CYS A 88 11.42 -11.31 -3.80
C CYS A 88 10.85 -11.45 -2.38
N GLY A 89 9.52 -11.50 -2.22
CA GLY A 89 8.85 -11.56 -0.92
C GLY A 89 8.78 -10.22 -0.19
N ALA A 90 9.00 -9.10 -0.89
CA ALA A 90 8.81 -7.78 -0.32
C ALA A 90 7.32 -7.47 -0.12
N LEU A 91 7.03 -6.49 0.72
CA LEU A 91 5.70 -5.91 0.92
C LEU A 91 5.69 -4.50 0.32
N PRO A 92 5.23 -4.32 -0.93
CA PRO A 92 5.17 -3.02 -1.56
C PRO A 92 4.05 -2.17 -0.98
N ILE A 93 4.35 -0.90 -0.72
CA ILE A 93 3.41 0.11 -0.23
C ILE A 93 3.43 1.30 -1.17
N VAL A 94 2.38 1.41 -1.98
CA VAL A 94 2.16 2.47 -2.94
C VAL A 94 1.42 3.62 -2.27
N ILE A 95 2.09 4.74 -2.04
CA ILE A 95 1.49 5.96 -1.49
C ILE A 95 1.05 6.86 -2.64
N THR A 96 -0.22 7.25 -2.63
CA THR A 96 -0.83 8.13 -3.64
C THR A 96 -1.84 9.08 -2.99
N SER A 97 -2.47 9.96 -3.77
CA SER A 97 -3.57 10.78 -3.26
C SER A 97 -4.76 9.91 -2.87
N ALA A 98 -5.46 10.27 -1.80
CA ALA A 98 -6.69 9.57 -1.38
C ALA A 98 -7.75 9.48 -2.48
N ARG A 99 -7.76 10.44 -3.42
CA ARG A 99 -8.67 10.43 -4.58
C ARG A 99 -8.27 9.41 -5.64
N ALA A 100 -6.97 9.20 -5.85
CA ALA A 100 -6.45 8.32 -6.88
C ALA A 100 -6.29 6.86 -6.43
N ALA A 101 -6.31 6.59 -5.11
CA ALA A 101 -6.08 5.25 -4.56
C ALA A 101 -7.00 4.15 -5.15
N PRO A 102 -8.32 4.35 -5.31
CA PRO A 102 -9.18 3.31 -5.92
C PRO A 102 -8.83 3.03 -7.38
N GLU A 103 -8.54 4.06 -8.17
CA GLU A 103 -8.20 3.91 -9.59
C GLU A 103 -6.85 3.20 -9.75
N ILE A 104 -5.87 3.57 -8.94
CA ILE A 104 -4.54 2.92 -8.93
C ILE A 104 -4.66 1.46 -8.53
N ALA A 105 -5.49 1.13 -7.53
CA ALA A 105 -5.71 -0.26 -7.13
C ALA A 105 -6.31 -1.10 -8.26
N ILE A 106 -7.27 -0.55 -9.03
CA ILE A 106 -7.83 -1.23 -10.21
C ILE A 106 -6.74 -1.43 -11.28
N ARG A 107 -5.98 -0.38 -11.60
CA ARG A 107 -4.90 -0.49 -12.60
C ARG A 107 -3.83 -1.51 -12.21
N LEU A 108 -3.45 -1.54 -10.93
CA LEU A 108 -2.50 -2.52 -10.41
C LEU A 108 -3.09 -3.93 -10.39
N SER A 109 -4.39 -4.08 -10.13
CA SER A 109 -5.08 -5.36 -10.21
C SER A 109 -5.01 -5.94 -11.61
N ASP A 110 -5.27 -5.13 -12.63
CA ASP A 110 -5.20 -5.56 -14.03
C ASP A 110 -3.77 -5.89 -14.45
N LEU A 111 -2.79 -5.10 -14.00
CA LEU A 111 -1.38 -5.24 -14.38
C LEU A 111 -0.73 -6.47 -13.73
N LEU A 112 -0.98 -6.68 -12.45
CA LEU A 112 -0.37 -7.73 -11.62
C LEU A 112 -1.29 -8.95 -11.49
N HIS A 113 -2.42 -8.97 -12.20
CA HIS A 113 -3.42 -10.05 -12.16
C HIS A 113 -3.84 -10.40 -10.72
N ALA A 114 -4.14 -9.38 -9.91
CA ALA A 114 -4.52 -9.58 -8.51
C ALA A 114 -5.78 -10.45 -8.39
N ASP A 115 -5.80 -11.35 -7.41
CA ASP A 115 -6.95 -12.22 -7.16
C ASP A 115 -8.14 -11.41 -6.61
N ARG A 116 -7.85 -10.33 -5.87
CA ARG A 116 -8.83 -9.50 -5.18
C ARG A 116 -8.27 -8.16 -4.74
N ILE A 117 -9.18 -7.19 -4.65
CA ILE A 117 -8.97 -5.88 -4.02
C ILE A 117 -9.79 -5.83 -2.74
N LEU A 118 -9.17 -5.43 -1.62
CA LEU A 118 -9.81 -5.26 -0.33
C LEU A 118 -9.68 -3.81 0.14
N THR A 119 -10.79 -3.20 0.56
CA THR A 119 -10.73 -1.92 1.28
C THR A 119 -10.50 -2.20 2.76
N VAL A 120 -9.47 -1.59 3.33
CA VAL A 120 -9.12 -1.70 4.75
C VAL A 120 -9.39 -0.35 5.41
N LEU A 121 -10.31 -0.36 6.38
CA LEU A 121 -10.79 0.82 7.10
C LEU A 121 -10.13 0.97 8.46
#